data_AF-A0A6V7KI14-F1
#
_entry.id   AF-A0A6V7KI14-F1
#
_cell.length_a   1.000
_cell.length_b   1.000
_cell.length_c   1.000
_cell.angle_alpha   90.00
_cell.angle_beta   90.00
_cell.angle_gamma   90.00
#
_symmetry.space_group_name_H-M   'P 1'
#
loop_
_entity.id
_entity.type
_entity.pdbx_description
1 polymer ?
#
loop_
_entity_poly.entity_id
_entity_poly.type
_entity_poly.pdbx_seq_one_letter_code
_entity_poly.pdbx_strand_id
1 'polypeptide(L)'
;VTERNKREAVTITPPTTNEITHQLNTTTQQFIKNEPKSERYVSNDQAEHQVTKAIKFWLDKQVSGFYLKGLEHYVNDIHFVNLLKDWHDILGFQRILICSYKTLQAAKSDIVKKSILNSMNLLDVTVKLGNGTVDIKRQIDEVMKGELLSEPTADHPWIHWSIGGVESNRIITGFPVKNASAALTMLGMMLPGTPSIFYGDE
;
A
#
# COMPACT_ATOMS: atom_id res chain seq x y z
N VAL A 1 53.84 -45.81 8.10
CA VAL A 1 52.87 -44.92 7.42
C VAL A 1 51.52 -45.01 8.11
N THR A 2 51.25 -44.14 9.10
CA THR A 2 49.88 -43.73 9.48
C THR A 2 49.96 -42.51 10.40
N GLU A 3 49.86 -41.30 9.84
CA GLU A 3 49.56 -40.08 10.59
C GLU A 3 48.06 -40.06 10.91
N ARG A 4 47.70 -39.86 12.19
CA ARG A 4 46.32 -39.61 12.62
C ARG A 4 46.06 -38.10 12.63
N ASN A 5 45.21 -37.66 11.71
CA ASN A 5 44.64 -36.32 11.62
C ASN A 5 43.82 -35.97 12.89
N LYS A 6 44.18 -34.87 13.56
CA LYS A 6 43.33 -34.19 14.54
C LYS A 6 42.24 -33.42 13.80
N ARG A 7 40.97 -33.71 14.06
CA ARG A 7 39.84 -32.86 13.67
C ARG A 7 39.53 -31.93 14.85
N GLU A 8 39.73 -30.63 14.67
CA GLU A 8 39.19 -29.60 15.56
C GLU A 8 37.69 -29.48 15.33
N ALA A 9 36.91 -29.60 16.40
CA ALA A 9 35.48 -29.37 16.37
C ALA A 9 35.22 -27.86 16.47
N VAL A 10 34.75 -27.24 15.38
CA VAL A 10 34.23 -25.87 15.40
C VAL A 10 32.84 -25.92 16.03
N THR A 11 32.74 -25.53 17.29
CA THR A 11 31.46 -25.32 17.98
C THR A 11 30.80 -24.07 17.42
N ILE A 12 29.77 -24.23 16.59
CA ILE A 12 28.92 -23.11 16.16
C ILE A 12 27.90 -22.87 17.28
N THR A 13 28.15 -21.88 18.13
CA THR A 13 27.16 -21.39 19.08
C THR A 13 26.05 -20.63 18.35
N PRO A 14 24.76 -20.88 18.62
CA PRO A 14 23.67 -20.11 18.05
C PRO A 14 23.74 -18.64 18.54
N PRO A 15 23.44 -17.65 17.68
CA PRO A 15 23.47 -16.25 18.08
C PRO A 15 22.44 -16.00 19.18
N THR A 16 22.84 -15.22 20.17
CA THR A 16 21.99 -14.97 21.34
C THR A 16 20.89 -13.97 20.97
N THR A 17 19.71 -14.03 21.60
CA THR A 17 18.54 -13.18 21.30
C THR A 17 18.87 -11.69 21.14
N ASN A 18 19.86 -11.18 21.89
CA ASN A 18 20.32 -9.79 21.83
C ASN A 18 21.03 -9.41 20.52
N GLU A 19 21.70 -10.35 19.85
CA GLU A 19 22.37 -10.11 18.56
C GLU A 19 21.34 -10.03 17.42
N ILE A 20 20.27 -10.82 17.50
CA ILE A 20 19.14 -10.75 16.57
C ILE A 20 18.40 -9.41 16.75
N THR A 21 18.19 -8.97 18.00
CA THR A 21 17.56 -7.66 18.26
C THR A 21 18.41 -6.49 17.78
N HIS A 22 19.73 -6.57 17.93
CA HIS A 22 20.63 -5.55 17.39
C HIS A 22 20.63 -5.52 15.87
N GLN A 23 20.64 -6.68 15.19
CA GLN A 23 20.59 -6.77 13.72
C GLN A 23 19.24 -6.34 13.13
N LEU A 24 18.12 -6.65 13.80
CA LEU A 24 16.81 -6.11 13.43
C LEU A 24 16.79 -4.59 13.59
N ASN A 25 17.31 -4.07 14.70
CA ASN A 25 17.35 -2.63 14.95
C ASN A 25 18.26 -1.89 13.94
N THR A 26 19.41 -2.44 13.53
CA THR A 26 20.24 -1.82 12.48
C THR A 26 19.58 -1.89 11.10
N THR A 27 18.92 -2.99 10.76
CA THR A 27 18.22 -3.15 9.47
C THR A 27 16.99 -2.23 9.40
N THR A 28 16.19 -2.15 10.47
CA THR A 28 15.04 -1.25 10.58
C THR A 28 15.47 0.21 10.63
N GLN A 29 16.57 0.55 11.32
CA GLN A 29 17.10 1.92 11.29
C GLN A 29 17.71 2.28 9.92
N GLN A 30 18.27 1.33 9.17
CA GLN A 30 18.71 1.57 7.79
C GLN A 30 17.53 1.79 6.84
N PHE A 31 16.40 1.09 7.02
CA PHE A 31 15.18 1.34 6.25
C PHE A 31 14.54 2.71 6.56
N ILE A 32 14.47 3.10 7.84
CA ILE A 32 13.89 4.39 8.25
C ILE A 32 14.78 5.58 7.82
N LYS A 33 16.11 5.38 7.72
CA LYS A 33 17.04 6.43 7.29
C LYS A 33 17.13 6.58 5.76
N ASN A 34 16.61 5.61 5.02
CA ASN A 34 16.61 5.54 3.56
C ASN A 34 15.22 5.74 2.95
N GLU A 35 14.29 6.42 3.63
CA GLU A 35 13.22 7.08 2.88
C GLU A 35 13.89 8.02 1.87
N PRO A 36 13.58 7.92 0.56
CA PRO A 36 14.09 8.88 -0.39
C PRO A 36 13.46 10.22 -0.04
N LYS A 37 14.19 11.04 0.72
CA LYS A 37 13.96 12.47 0.80
C LYS A 37 13.99 12.94 -0.64
N SER A 38 12.81 13.27 -1.19
CA SER A 38 12.58 14.10 -2.38
C SER A 38 13.89 14.30 -3.13
N GLU A 39 14.31 13.27 -3.88
CA GLU A 39 15.52 13.38 -4.67
C GLU A 39 15.21 14.43 -5.72
N ARG A 40 15.59 15.65 -5.37
CA ARG A 40 15.89 16.80 -6.20
C ARG A 40 15.33 16.60 -7.60
N TYR A 41 14.18 17.20 -7.86
CA TYR A 41 13.89 17.73 -9.18
C TYR A 41 15.05 18.66 -9.53
N VAL A 42 16.10 18.09 -10.13
CA VAL A 42 17.14 18.84 -10.78
C VAL A 42 16.43 19.56 -11.90
N SER A 43 16.45 20.89 -11.79
CA SER A 43 15.98 21.84 -12.76
C SER A 43 16.72 21.61 -14.07
N ASN A 44 16.26 20.65 -14.86
CA ASN A 44 16.65 20.45 -16.23
C ASN A 44 15.42 19.91 -16.96
N ASP A 45 14.96 20.67 -17.95
CA ASP A 45 13.69 20.58 -18.69
C ASP A 45 13.48 19.26 -19.48
N GLN A 46 14.16 18.16 -19.14
CA GLN A 46 14.13 16.90 -19.87
C GLN A 46 14.23 15.63 -19.00
N ALA A 47 14.37 15.73 -17.68
CA ALA A 47 14.43 14.54 -16.83
C ALA A 47 13.01 14.07 -16.47
N GLU A 48 12.47 13.16 -17.27
CA GLU A 48 11.19 12.50 -16.99
C GLU A 48 11.17 11.84 -15.61
N HIS A 49 10.06 12.03 -14.87
CA HIS A 49 9.87 11.53 -13.52
C HIS A 49 10.01 9.99 -13.44
N GLN A 50 10.68 9.49 -12.41
CA GLN A 50 11.05 8.07 -12.32
C GLN A 50 9.83 7.14 -12.27
N VAL A 51 8.76 7.54 -11.59
CA VAL A 51 7.50 6.77 -11.58
C VAL A 51 6.87 6.71 -12.98
N THR A 52 6.94 7.81 -13.74
CA THR A 52 6.42 7.86 -15.11
C THR A 52 7.17 6.88 -16.01
N LYS A 53 8.50 6.82 -15.90
CA LYS A 53 9.33 5.83 -16.61
C LYS A 53 8.95 4.39 -16.25
N ALA A 54 8.77 4.12 -14.96
CA ALA A 54 8.38 2.80 -14.48
C ALA A 54 7.00 2.39 -15.02
N ILE A 55 6.02 3.29 -14.99
CA ILE A 55 4.68 3.06 -15.55
C ILE A 55 4.80 2.71 -17.04
N LYS A 56 5.47 3.54 -17.84
CA LYS A 56 5.64 3.29 -19.29
C LYS A 56 6.28 1.94 -19.58
N PHE A 57 7.36 1.60 -18.87
CA PHE A 57 8.02 0.30 -19.02
C PHE A 57 7.06 -0.87 -18.80
N TRP A 58 6.24 -0.83 -17.75
CA TRP A 58 5.28 -1.91 -17.45
C TRP A 58 4.06 -1.89 -18.38
N LEU A 59 3.68 -0.73 -18.91
CA LEU A 59 2.66 -0.61 -19.95
C LEU A 59 3.08 -1.33 -21.23
N ASP A 60 4.36 -1.22 -21.63
CA ASP A 60 4.94 -1.95 -22.77
C ASP A 60 4.90 -3.47 -22.57
N LYS A 61 4.87 -3.93 -21.31
CA LYS A 61 4.67 -5.34 -20.92
C LYS A 61 3.21 -5.74 -20.80
N GLN A 62 2.28 -4.88 -21.22
CA GLN A 62 0.83 -5.13 -21.20
C GLN A 62 0.23 -5.32 -19.79
N VAL A 63 0.83 -4.71 -18.75
CA VAL A 63 0.27 -4.74 -17.38
C VAL A 63 -1.07 -4.00 -17.30
N SER A 64 -2.14 -4.66 -16.85
CA SER A 64 -3.51 -4.13 -16.90
C SER A 64 -3.82 -2.97 -15.92
N GLY A 65 -2.90 -2.66 -14.99
CA GLY A 65 -3.13 -1.59 -14.02
C GLY A 65 -2.01 -1.46 -13.00
N PHE A 66 -2.10 -0.43 -12.17
CA PHE A 66 -1.10 -0.09 -11.18
C PHE A 66 -1.75 0.25 -9.84
N TYR A 67 -1.14 -0.22 -8.76
CA TYR A 67 -1.40 0.30 -7.42
C TYR A 67 -0.22 1.17 -6.99
N LEU A 68 -0.44 2.48 -6.95
CA LEU A 68 0.50 3.46 -6.43
C LEU A 68 0.37 3.59 -4.91
N LYS A 69 1.35 3.06 -4.17
CA LYS A 69 1.42 3.12 -2.71
C LYS A 69 2.27 4.31 -2.24
N GLY A 70 1.98 4.83 -1.04
CA GLY A 70 2.77 5.90 -0.41
C GLY A 70 2.50 7.30 -0.96
N LEU A 71 1.46 7.48 -1.78
CA LEU A 71 1.12 8.78 -2.34
C LEU A 71 0.72 9.81 -1.26
N GLU A 72 0.28 9.36 -0.09
CA GLU A 72 -0.03 10.22 1.06
C GLU A 72 1.15 11.09 1.51
N HIS A 73 2.39 10.68 1.23
CA HIS A 73 3.59 11.45 1.57
C HIS A 73 3.88 12.58 0.58
N TYR A 74 3.25 12.57 -0.60
CA TYR A 74 3.52 13.50 -1.70
C TYR A 74 2.39 14.49 -1.96
N VAL A 75 1.29 14.44 -1.19
CA VAL A 75 0.11 15.32 -1.40
C VAL A 75 0.40 16.82 -1.27
N ASN A 76 1.54 17.18 -0.67
CA ASN A 76 2.00 18.58 -0.52
C ASN A 76 3.05 18.97 -1.57
N ASP A 77 3.44 18.07 -2.47
CA ASP A 77 4.36 18.37 -3.56
C ASP A 77 3.66 19.26 -4.60
N ILE A 78 4.35 20.30 -5.06
CA ILE A 78 3.84 21.27 -6.04
C ILE A 78 3.49 20.62 -7.39
N HIS A 79 4.10 19.49 -7.71
CA HIS A 79 3.90 18.76 -8.96
C HIS A 79 2.89 17.62 -8.84
N PHE A 80 2.44 17.29 -7.62
CA PHE A 80 1.59 16.12 -7.35
C PHE A 80 0.36 16.06 -8.27
N VAL A 81 -0.38 17.16 -8.38
CA VAL A 81 -1.59 17.27 -9.21
C VAL A 81 -1.29 17.00 -10.69
N ASN A 82 -0.21 17.58 -11.22
CA ASN A 82 0.16 17.40 -12.62
C ASN A 82 0.62 15.96 -12.87
N LEU A 83 1.40 15.37 -11.96
CA LEU A 83 1.84 13.99 -12.08
C LEU A 83 0.68 13.00 -12.07
N LEU A 84 -0.32 13.19 -11.20
CA LEU A 84 -1.50 12.31 -11.18
C LEU A 84 -2.27 12.37 -12.49
N LYS A 85 -2.44 13.57 -13.04
CA LYS A 85 -3.07 13.77 -14.34
C LYS A 85 -2.26 13.11 -15.45
N ASP A 86 -0.95 13.33 -15.49
CA ASP A 86 -0.07 12.72 -16.48
C ASP A 86 -0.13 11.19 -16.42
N TRP A 87 -0.10 10.60 -15.21
CA TRP A 87 -0.19 9.14 -15.06
C TRP A 87 -1.56 8.62 -15.50
N HIS A 88 -2.65 9.31 -15.17
CA HIS A 88 -3.98 8.95 -15.63
C HIS A 88 -4.07 8.96 -17.17
N ASP A 89 -3.59 10.05 -17.79
CA ASP A 89 -3.61 10.23 -19.24
C ASP A 89 -2.75 9.18 -19.97
N ILE A 90 -1.59 8.82 -19.41
CA ILE A 90 -0.69 7.79 -19.97
C ILE A 90 -1.32 6.39 -19.89
N LEU A 91 -2.05 6.07 -18.82
CA LEU A 91 -2.73 4.78 -18.68
C LEU A 91 -3.91 4.64 -19.65
N GLY A 92 -4.64 5.73 -19.86
CA GLY A 92 -5.87 5.78 -20.64
C GLY A 92 -7.01 4.95 -20.03
N PHE A 93 -8.12 4.84 -20.76
CA PHE A 93 -9.37 4.24 -20.23
C PHE A 93 -9.35 2.71 -20.04
N GLN A 94 -8.33 2.01 -20.54
CA GLN A 94 -8.32 0.54 -20.54
C GLN A 94 -7.70 -0.07 -19.27
N ARG A 95 -7.06 0.75 -18.43
CA ARG A 95 -6.22 0.27 -17.33
C ARG A 95 -6.64 0.89 -16.02
N ILE A 96 -6.48 0.12 -14.95
CA ILE A 96 -6.94 0.50 -13.62
C ILE A 96 -5.79 1.16 -12.85
N LEU A 97 -6.03 2.35 -12.33
CA LEU A 97 -5.17 3.01 -11.37
C LEU A 97 -5.79 2.96 -9.97
N ILE A 98 -5.02 2.46 -9.01
CA ILE A 98 -5.43 2.30 -7.61
C ILE A 98 -4.50 3.13 -6.73
N CYS A 99 -5.05 3.79 -5.72
CA CYS A 99 -4.26 4.36 -4.63
C CYS A 99 -4.91 4.12 -3.27
N SER A 100 -4.15 4.30 -2.19
CA SER A 100 -4.70 4.14 -0.84
C SER A 100 -5.63 5.30 -0.49
N TYR A 101 -6.75 4.99 0.18
CA TYR A 101 -7.67 5.97 0.76
C TYR A 101 -6.96 6.96 1.71
N LYS A 102 -5.85 6.55 2.34
CA LYS A 102 -4.99 7.43 3.14
C LYS A 102 -4.49 8.65 2.36
N THR A 103 -4.27 8.50 1.06
CA THR A 103 -3.85 9.61 0.17
C THR A 103 -4.90 10.71 0.16
N LEU A 104 -6.17 10.34 0.05
CA LEU A 104 -7.28 11.29 0.08
C LEU A 104 -7.43 11.93 1.47
N GLN A 105 -7.26 11.15 2.54
CA GLN A 105 -7.30 11.67 3.91
C GLN A 105 -6.16 12.64 4.23
N ALA A 106 -4.98 12.44 3.65
CA ALA A 106 -3.82 13.32 3.83
C ALA A 106 -3.96 14.65 3.07
N ALA A 107 -4.74 14.68 1.99
CA ALA A 107 -4.96 15.88 1.19
C ALA A 107 -5.79 16.94 1.93
N LYS A 108 -5.17 18.07 2.23
CA LYS A 108 -5.83 19.22 2.90
C LYS A 108 -6.55 20.15 1.94
N SER A 109 -6.06 20.26 0.71
CA SER A 109 -6.60 21.15 -0.32
C SER A 109 -7.64 20.44 -1.19
N ASP A 110 -8.76 21.11 -1.45
CA ASP A 110 -9.82 20.57 -2.31
C ASP A 110 -9.36 20.37 -3.76
N ILE A 111 -8.37 21.15 -4.22
CA ILE A 111 -7.77 20.97 -5.54
C ILE A 111 -7.06 19.61 -5.62
N VAL A 112 -6.28 19.27 -4.58
CA VAL A 112 -5.55 18.00 -4.51
C VAL A 112 -6.53 16.84 -4.38
N LYS A 113 -7.57 16.97 -3.53
CA LYS A 113 -8.63 15.96 -3.42
C LYS A 113 -9.31 15.70 -4.76
N LYS A 114 -9.75 16.75 -5.45
CA LYS A 114 -10.36 16.64 -6.79
C LYS A 114 -9.42 15.98 -7.80
N SER A 115 -8.12 16.31 -7.78
CA SER A 115 -7.14 15.65 -8.63
C SER A 115 -7.03 14.16 -8.34
N ILE A 116 -7.04 13.74 -7.07
CA ILE A 116 -7.02 12.31 -6.71
C ILE A 116 -8.29 11.62 -7.22
N LEU A 117 -9.45 12.21 -6.96
CA LEU A 117 -10.74 11.64 -7.37
C LEU A 117 -10.84 11.50 -8.90
N ASN A 118 -10.39 12.49 -9.66
CA ASN A 118 -10.49 12.47 -11.11
C ASN A 118 -9.45 11.57 -11.80
N SER A 119 -8.32 11.29 -11.14
CA SER A 119 -7.23 10.51 -11.75
C SER A 119 -7.26 9.02 -11.40
N MET A 120 -7.97 8.64 -10.34
CA MET A 120 -7.97 7.26 -9.83
C MET A 120 -9.22 6.50 -10.27
N ASN A 121 -9.09 5.20 -10.51
CA ASN A 121 -10.24 4.33 -10.75
C ASN A 121 -10.71 3.68 -9.45
N LEU A 122 -9.78 3.26 -8.61
CA LEU A 122 -10.08 2.59 -7.34
C LEU A 122 -9.38 3.28 -6.16
N LEU A 123 -10.10 3.40 -5.05
CA LEU A 123 -9.53 3.78 -3.75
C LEU A 123 -9.49 2.59 -2.81
N ASP A 124 -8.27 2.18 -2.45
CA ASP A 124 -8.03 1.06 -1.54
C ASP A 124 -8.21 1.48 -0.08
N VAL A 125 -9.24 0.92 0.56
CA VAL A 125 -9.56 1.10 1.97
C VAL A 125 -9.17 -0.18 2.72
N THR A 126 -8.08 -0.13 3.47
CA THR A 126 -7.72 -1.22 4.40
C THR A 126 -8.55 -1.13 5.67
N VAL A 127 -9.37 -2.15 5.94
CA VAL A 127 -10.19 -2.25 7.15
C VAL A 127 -9.28 -2.50 8.36
N LYS A 128 -9.38 -1.63 9.36
CA LYS A 128 -8.58 -1.73 10.58
C LYS A 128 -9.27 -2.66 11.57
N LEU A 129 -8.65 -3.81 11.80
CA LEU A 129 -9.28 -4.86 12.59
C LEU A 129 -8.88 -4.86 14.08
N GLY A 130 -7.77 -4.20 14.45
CA GLY A 130 -7.16 -4.31 15.78
C GLY A 130 -7.97 -3.75 16.96
N ASN A 131 -8.99 -2.92 16.70
CA ASN A 131 -9.72 -2.19 17.76
C ASN A 131 -11.15 -2.70 17.96
N GLY A 132 -11.47 -3.90 17.47
CA GLY A 132 -12.79 -4.51 17.62
C GLY A 132 -13.85 -4.00 16.63
N THR A 133 -15.07 -4.52 16.78
CA THR A 133 -16.15 -4.35 15.78
C THR A 133 -16.74 -2.96 15.72
N VAL A 134 -16.71 -2.21 16.83
CA VAL A 134 -17.19 -0.82 16.89
C VAL A 134 -16.36 0.09 15.96
N ASP A 135 -15.04 -0.10 15.97
CA ASP A 135 -14.13 0.68 15.14
C ASP A 135 -14.23 0.28 13.66
N ILE A 136 -14.41 -1.01 13.37
CA ILE A 136 -14.69 -1.49 12.01
C ILE A 136 -15.97 -0.84 11.48
N LYS A 137 -17.06 -0.87 12.26
CA LYS A 137 -18.33 -0.24 11.88
C LYS A 137 -18.16 1.26 11.66
N ARG A 138 -17.46 1.96 12.56
CA ARG A 138 -17.21 3.40 12.44
C ARG A 138 -16.46 3.72 11.15
N GLN A 139 -15.38 2.99 10.86
CA GLN A 139 -14.59 3.19 9.63
C GLN A 139 -15.43 2.97 8.38
N ILE A 140 -16.21 1.88 8.34
CA ILE A 140 -17.09 1.59 7.20
C ILE A 140 -18.13 2.70 7.05
N ASP A 141 -18.79 3.10 8.13
CA ASP A 141 -19.77 4.19 8.10
C ASP A 141 -19.16 5.53 7.64
N GLU A 142 -17.94 5.85 8.06
CA GLU A 142 -17.22 7.07 7.64
C GLU A 142 -16.94 7.08 6.14
N VAL A 143 -16.50 5.95 5.59
CA VAL A 143 -16.25 5.81 4.15
C VAL A 143 -17.56 5.83 3.37
N MET A 144 -18.57 5.09 3.84
CA MET A 144 -19.88 4.96 3.20
C MET A 144 -20.71 6.25 3.20
N LYS A 145 -20.58 7.07 4.24
CA LYS A 145 -21.23 8.38 4.35
C LYS A 145 -20.37 9.52 3.80
N GLY A 146 -19.13 9.23 3.44
CA GLY A 146 -18.23 10.20 2.85
C GLY A 146 -18.72 10.65 1.48
N GLU A 147 -18.27 11.84 1.07
CA GLU A 147 -18.66 12.50 -0.19
C GLU A 147 -18.48 11.59 -1.43
N LEU A 148 -17.52 10.67 -1.37
CA LEU A 148 -17.21 9.65 -2.39
C LEU A 148 -18.39 8.76 -2.78
N LEU A 149 -19.30 8.47 -1.84
CA LEU A 149 -20.42 7.54 -2.05
C LEU A 149 -21.78 8.22 -1.93
N SER A 150 -21.83 9.46 -1.44
CA SER A 150 -23.08 10.24 -1.40
C SER A 150 -23.51 10.72 -2.78
N GLU A 151 -22.57 10.96 -3.70
CA GLU A 151 -22.85 11.29 -5.10
C GLU A 151 -22.02 10.42 -6.05
N PRO A 152 -22.44 9.17 -6.31
CA PRO A 152 -21.80 8.30 -7.29
C PRO A 152 -22.03 8.86 -8.69
N THR A 153 -21.19 9.81 -9.08
CA THR A 153 -21.06 10.25 -10.47
C THR A 153 -20.08 9.33 -11.17
N ALA A 154 -20.24 9.17 -12.49
CA ALA A 154 -19.39 8.29 -13.31
C ALA A 154 -17.89 8.60 -13.22
N ASP A 155 -17.55 9.80 -12.73
CA ASP A 155 -16.18 10.32 -12.66
C ASP A 155 -15.51 10.16 -11.28
N HIS A 156 -16.17 9.50 -10.32
CA HIS A 156 -15.58 9.22 -9.00
C HIS A 156 -14.96 7.81 -8.93
N PRO A 157 -13.88 7.63 -8.14
CA PRO A 157 -13.24 6.34 -8.00
C PRO A 157 -14.12 5.38 -7.20
N TRP A 158 -14.13 4.11 -7.60
CA TRP A 158 -14.86 3.05 -6.91
C TRP A 158 -14.08 2.55 -5.69
N ILE A 159 -14.78 2.16 -4.62
CA ILE A 159 -14.11 1.68 -3.41
C ILE A 159 -13.59 0.26 -3.61
N HIS A 160 -12.33 0.06 -3.25
CA HIS A 160 -11.67 -1.24 -3.18
C HIS A 160 -11.41 -1.58 -1.71
N TRP A 161 -12.01 -2.65 -1.20
CA TRP A 161 -11.97 -3.01 0.22
C TRP A 161 -10.91 -4.08 0.47
N SER A 162 -9.91 -3.75 1.28
CA SER A 162 -8.86 -4.69 1.70
C SER A 162 -9.02 -5.02 3.18
N ILE A 163 -9.04 -6.30 3.54
CA ILE A 163 -9.17 -6.75 4.93
C ILE A 163 -7.80 -6.95 5.60
N GLY A 164 -6.76 -7.10 4.79
CA GLY A 164 -5.39 -7.30 5.22
C GLY A 164 -4.43 -7.11 4.04
N GLY A 165 -3.15 -7.01 4.35
CA GLY A 165 -2.08 -6.88 3.39
C GLY A 165 -0.72 -7.12 4.02
N VAL A 166 0.34 -6.92 3.22
CA VAL A 166 1.74 -7.11 3.64
C VAL A 166 2.11 -6.27 4.86
N GLU A 167 1.49 -5.10 5.02
CA GLU A 167 1.76 -4.14 6.09
C GLU A 167 0.92 -4.37 7.36
N SER A 168 -0.01 -5.32 7.34
CA SER A 168 -0.86 -5.65 8.49
C SER A 168 -0.54 -7.04 9.02
N ASN A 169 -0.68 -7.22 10.34
CA ASN A 169 -0.65 -8.57 10.91
C ASN A 169 -1.69 -9.45 10.20
N ARG A 170 -1.32 -10.70 9.92
CA ARG A 170 -2.25 -11.67 9.34
C ARG A 170 -3.50 -11.75 10.20
N ILE A 171 -4.66 -11.88 9.57
CA ILE A 171 -5.97 -11.94 10.27
C ILE A 171 -5.96 -13.01 11.37
N ILE A 172 -5.38 -14.17 11.05
CA ILE A 172 -5.23 -15.33 11.95
C ILE A 172 -4.41 -15.00 13.21
N THR A 173 -3.43 -14.11 13.08
CA THR A 173 -2.58 -13.69 14.21
C THR A 173 -3.17 -12.53 15.01
N GLY A 174 -3.99 -11.69 14.37
CA GLY A 174 -4.63 -10.54 15.00
C GLY A 174 -5.90 -10.87 15.78
N PHE A 175 -6.57 -11.98 15.45
CA PHE A 175 -7.78 -12.42 16.13
C PHE A 175 -7.61 -13.80 16.77
N PRO A 176 -7.87 -13.96 18.07
CA PRO A 176 -7.79 -15.25 18.76
C PRO A 176 -8.97 -16.20 18.41
N VAL A 177 -9.79 -15.88 17.41
CA VAL A 177 -10.98 -16.67 17.04
C VAL A 177 -10.75 -17.39 15.71
N LYS A 178 -10.99 -18.71 15.71
CA LYS A 178 -10.71 -19.61 14.58
C LYS A 178 -11.44 -19.26 13.28
N ASN A 179 -12.57 -18.57 13.36
CA ASN A 179 -13.42 -18.25 12.21
C ASN A 179 -13.31 -16.78 11.77
N ALA A 180 -12.34 -16.02 12.30
CA ALA A 180 -12.17 -14.60 11.97
C ALA A 180 -11.96 -14.37 10.47
N SER A 181 -11.09 -15.14 9.83
CA SER A 181 -10.78 -14.98 8.39
C SER A 181 -12.03 -15.14 7.53
N ALA A 182 -12.79 -16.22 7.70
CA ALA A 182 -14.02 -16.45 6.93
C ALA A 182 -15.06 -15.34 7.14
N ALA A 183 -15.28 -14.92 8.40
CA ALA A 183 -16.24 -13.85 8.71
C ALA A 183 -15.83 -12.50 8.11
N LEU A 184 -14.53 -12.17 8.15
CA LEU A 184 -14.01 -10.93 7.61
C LEU A 184 -13.99 -10.93 6.08
N THR A 185 -13.63 -12.04 5.45
CA THR A 185 -13.72 -12.22 4.00
C THR A 185 -15.18 -12.06 3.53
N MET A 186 -16.13 -12.67 4.24
CA MET A 186 -17.56 -12.50 3.96
C MET A 186 -18.00 -11.04 4.14
N LEU A 187 -17.53 -10.35 5.18
CA LEU A 187 -17.78 -8.92 5.37
C LEU A 187 -17.27 -8.11 4.16
N GLY A 188 -16.02 -8.30 3.73
CA GLY A 188 -15.47 -7.57 2.58
C GLY A 188 -16.23 -7.83 1.28
N MET A 189 -16.70 -9.06 1.06
CA MET A 189 -17.56 -9.40 -0.09
C MET A 189 -18.96 -8.78 -0.04
N MET A 190 -19.45 -8.43 1.16
CA MET A 190 -20.76 -7.80 1.35
C MET A 190 -20.72 -6.28 1.28
N LEU A 191 -19.53 -5.67 1.31
CA LEU A 191 -19.39 -4.22 1.19
C LEU A 191 -19.56 -3.77 -0.26
N PRO A 192 -20.25 -2.65 -0.51
CA PRO A 192 -20.36 -2.10 -1.86
C PRO A 192 -18.99 -1.61 -2.30
N GLY A 193 -18.47 -2.21 -3.36
CA GLY A 193 -17.08 -2.01 -3.77
C GLY A 193 -16.52 -3.24 -4.49
N THR A 194 -15.21 -3.26 -4.65
CA THR A 194 -14.45 -4.43 -5.08
C THR A 194 -13.73 -5.03 -3.88
N PRO A 195 -14.00 -6.28 -3.48
CA PRO A 195 -13.26 -6.92 -2.39
C PRO A 195 -11.84 -7.30 -2.84
N SER A 196 -10.89 -7.15 -1.94
CA SER A 196 -9.50 -7.56 -2.08
C SER A 196 -9.14 -8.56 -0.99
N ILE A 197 -8.78 -9.76 -1.41
CA ILE A 197 -8.43 -10.87 -0.52
C ILE A 197 -6.93 -11.05 -0.58
N PHE A 198 -6.28 -11.01 0.59
CA PHE A 198 -4.85 -11.26 0.68
C PHE A 198 -4.59 -12.77 0.64
N TYR A 199 -3.50 -13.17 0.00
CA TYR A 199 -3.18 -14.59 -0.15
C TYR A 199 -2.95 -15.29 1.20
N GLY A 200 -3.66 -16.40 1.39
CA GLY A 200 -3.70 -17.19 2.62
C GLY A 200 -4.78 -16.75 3.61
N ASP A 201 -5.65 -15.81 3.24
CA ASP A 201 -6.85 -15.45 4.01
C ASP A 201 -8.15 -16.04 3.40
N GLU A 202 -8.06 -16.72 2.24
CA GLU A 202 -9.16 -17.48 1.61
C GLU A 202 -9.62 -18.73 2.38
#